data_AF-A0A965MXS6-F1
#
_entry.id   AF-A0A965MXS6-F1
#
_cell.length_a   1.000
_cell.length_b   1.000
_cell.length_c   1.000
_cell.angle_alpha   90.00
_cell.angle_beta   90.00
_cell.angle_gamma   90.00
#
_symmetry.space_group_name_H-M   'P 1'
#
loop_
_entity.id
_entity.type
_entity.pdbx_description
1 polymer ?
#
loop_
_entity_poly.entity_id
_entity_poly.type
_entity_poly.pdbx_seq_one_letter_code
_entity_poly.pdbx_strand_id
1 'polypeptide(L)'
;MIRVYNFKIFFFSLIYLITNQLFSQLSYTSGTEPSDSTKIPEIYSFRFKKINRDTISLGINDILVCDSFCAQGIPYTYDALHSFNARRMDRFGGYLNVKINKGLEEIRNKGFHSDIKNLYIQINPVTLKVYWFAVLGPSTDGKSYVRVDSRGSAGGGLSAVSKQLPRMHRIYDGMSAHKFLEFNENVRVYYDWNGNQLCDFKGSVNIRQHFYKYGTFDASKIESVLIDSSHTEENKVSATEYTISQPKLQVKTVTKPRYKYYKVKSGESLSGIAAKYHISVSQLKKTNNLRSNTIQIGQILKIPN
;
A
#
# COMPACT_ATOMS: atom_id res chain seq x y z
N MET A 1 -52.76 -44.98 -47.05
CA MET A 1 -53.05 -43.57 -47.37
C MET A 1 -51.80 -42.77 -46.99
N ILE A 2 -50.81 -42.45 -47.82
CA ILE A 2 -50.68 -41.87 -49.17
C ILE A 2 -51.29 -40.47 -49.33
N ARG A 3 -50.37 -39.47 -49.28
CA ARG A 3 -50.29 -38.11 -49.89
C ARG A 3 -51.43 -37.11 -49.55
N VAL A 4 -51.17 -35.82 -49.37
CA VAL A 4 -50.80 -34.83 -50.42
C VAL A 4 -50.11 -33.56 -49.84
N TYR A 5 -49.25 -32.99 -50.69
CA TYR A 5 -48.54 -31.70 -50.74
C TYR A 5 -49.25 -30.42 -50.22
N ASN A 6 -48.49 -29.41 -49.76
CA ASN A 6 -48.25 -28.21 -50.59
C ASN A 6 -47.22 -27.19 -50.05
N PHE A 7 -46.55 -26.61 -51.05
CA PHE A 7 -45.48 -25.65 -51.07
C PHE A 7 -46.04 -24.22 -50.97
N LYS A 8 -45.35 -23.28 -50.30
CA LYS A 8 -45.22 -21.90 -50.80
C LYS A 8 -44.14 -21.13 -50.04
N ILE A 9 -43.08 -20.83 -50.79
CA ILE A 9 -42.08 -19.80 -50.54
C ILE A 9 -42.70 -18.46 -50.93
N PHE A 10 -42.55 -17.44 -50.08
CA PHE A 10 -42.59 -16.04 -50.51
C PHE A 10 -41.45 -15.27 -49.84
N PHE A 11 -40.56 -14.77 -50.68
CA PHE A 11 -39.58 -13.73 -50.36
C PHE A 11 -40.32 -12.39 -50.26
N PHE A 12 -40.06 -11.61 -49.21
CA PHE A 12 -40.04 -10.15 -49.32
C PHE A 12 -38.95 -9.60 -48.40
N SER A 13 -38.02 -8.88 -49.03
CA SER A 13 -36.98 -8.07 -48.41
C SER A 13 -37.60 -6.83 -47.78
N LEU A 14 -37.23 -6.48 -46.55
CA LEU A 14 -37.03 -5.08 -46.18
C LEU A 14 -36.10 -4.95 -44.96
N ILE A 15 -35.03 -4.20 -45.18
CA ILE A 15 -34.09 -3.67 -44.20
C ILE A 15 -34.83 -2.69 -43.28
N TYR A 16 -34.72 -2.83 -41.96
CA TYR A 16 -34.46 -1.67 -41.09
C TYR A 16 -33.89 -2.06 -39.72
N LEU A 17 -32.95 -1.21 -39.33
CA LEU A 17 -32.13 -1.14 -38.13
C LEU A 17 -32.98 -0.84 -36.87
N ILE A 18 -32.53 -1.29 -35.67
CA ILE A 18 -32.46 -0.54 -34.38
C ILE A 18 -32.76 -1.38 -33.11
N THR A 19 -31.67 -1.56 -32.35
CA THR A 19 -31.47 -1.58 -30.88
C THR A 19 -32.15 -2.60 -29.95
N ASN A 20 -31.27 -3.34 -29.27
CA ASN A 20 -31.21 -3.61 -27.82
C ASN A 20 -32.53 -3.84 -27.09
N GLN A 21 -32.86 -5.12 -26.93
CA GLN A 21 -33.76 -5.60 -25.90
C GLN A 21 -32.99 -6.18 -24.71
N LEU A 22 -33.59 -5.96 -23.53
CA LEU A 22 -33.48 -6.72 -22.27
C LEU A 22 -32.49 -6.20 -21.22
N PHE A 23 -32.82 -5.04 -20.66
CA PHE A 23 -32.90 -4.91 -19.20
C PHE A 23 -34.22 -5.56 -18.73
N SER A 24 -34.16 -6.66 -17.98
CA SER A 24 -35.34 -7.25 -17.33
C SER A 24 -35.47 -6.75 -15.89
N GLN A 25 -36.42 -5.82 -15.73
CA GLN A 25 -37.46 -5.77 -14.69
C GLN A 25 -37.12 -6.31 -13.29
N LEU A 26 -37.09 -5.41 -12.30
CA LEU A 26 -37.53 -5.70 -10.94
C LEU A 26 -38.72 -4.79 -10.62
N SER A 27 -39.78 -5.43 -10.15
CA SER A 27 -41.15 -4.95 -10.02
C SER A 27 -41.31 -3.86 -8.96
N TYR A 28 -42.07 -2.82 -9.29
CA TYR A 28 -42.54 -1.78 -8.38
C TYR A 28 -43.72 -2.29 -7.54
N THR A 29 -43.63 -2.17 -6.22
CA THR A 29 -44.79 -2.11 -5.32
C THR A 29 -44.81 -0.74 -4.65
N SER A 30 -45.97 -0.10 -4.71
CA SER A 30 -46.27 1.28 -4.33
C SER A 30 -46.09 1.62 -2.85
N GLY A 31 -45.59 2.83 -2.57
CA GLY A 31 -45.92 3.59 -1.36
C GLY A 31 -44.75 4.05 -0.50
N THR A 32 -44.11 5.17 -0.87
CA THR A 32 -43.58 6.28 -0.03
C THR A 32 -42.73 7.21 -0.91
N GLU A 33 -42.74 8.51 -0.59
CA GLU A 33 -42.22 9.62 -1.40
C GLU A 33 -40.77 9.46 -1.93
N PRO A 34 -40.42 10.06 -3.09
CA PRO A 34 -39.05 9.99 -3.61
C PRO A 34 -38.14 10.95 -2.85
N SER A 35 -37.38 10.44 -1.87
CA SER A 35 -36.24 11.18 -1.32
C SER A 35 -35.05 11.11 -2.30
N ASP A 36 -34.84 12.20 -3.03
CA ASP A 36 -33.57 12.69 -3.62
C ASP A 36 -32.55 11.63 -4.09
N SER A 37 -32.71 11.15 -5.32
CA SER A 37 -31.85 10.12 -5.95
C SER A 37 -30.92 10.68 -7.04
N THR A 38 -30.32 11.87 -6.85
CA THR A 38 -29.33 12.42 -7.81
C THR A 38 -28.07 13.03 -7.19
N LYS A 39 -27.71 12.71 -5.94
CA LYS A 39 -26.37 13.05 -5.44
C LYS A 39 -25.31 12.11 -6.03
N ILE A 40 -24.49 12.64 -6.94
CA ILE A 40 -23.26 11.98 -7.39
C ILE A 40 -22.43 11.64 -6.13
N PRO A 41 -22.04 10.37 -5.93
CA PRO A 41 -21.22 10.01 -4.78
C PRO A 41 -19.95 10.88 -4.70
N GLU A 42 -19.62 11.38 -3.50
CA GLU A 42 -18.50 12.30 -3.24
C GLU A 42 -17.15 11.77 -3.83
N ILE A 43 -17.02 10.46 -4.06
CA ILE A 43 -15.81 9.84 -4.62
C ILE A 43 -15.44 10.44 -5.98
N TYR A 44 -16.45 10.69 -6.80
CA TYR A 44 -16.23 11.06 -8.20
C TYR A 44 -15.73 12.50 -8.32
N SER A 45 -16.09 13.36 -7.36
CA SER A 45 -15.63 14.75 -7.24
C SER A 45 -14.35 14.89 -6.41
N PHE A 46 -14.00 13.91 -5.58
CA PHE A 46 -12.79 13.98 -4.76
C PHE A 46 -11.52 14.06 -5.61
N ARG A 47 -10.66 15.03 -5.29
CA ARG A 47 -9.36 15.25 -5.90
C ARG A 47 -8.31 15.43 -4.82
N PHE A 48 -7.46 14.42 -4.66
CA PHE A 48 -6.34 14.48 -3.73
C PHE A 48 -5.25 15.43 -4.24
N LYS A 49 -4.99 16.50 -3.50
CA LYS A 49 -3.90 17.46 -3.79
C LYS A 49 -2.67 17.14 -2.94
N LYS A 50 -1.56 16.82 -3.61
CA LYS A 50 -0.27 16.65 -2.95
C LYS A 50 0.30 18.01 -2.57
N ILE A 51 1.01 18.06 -1.45
CA ILE A 51 1.91 19.17 -1.14
C ILE A 51 2.93 19.25 -2.28
N ASN A 52 3.10 20.44 -2.84
CA ASN A 52 4.17 20.69 -3.79
C ASN A 52 5.48 20.81 -3.00
N ARG A 53 6.32 19.78 -3.10
CA ARG A 53 7.60 19.76 -2.39
C ARG A 53 8.57 20.84 -2.88
N ASP A 54 8.39 21.32 -4.11
CA ASP A 54 9.27 22.31 -4.73
C ASP A 54 9.04 23.71 -4.16
N THR A 55 7.97 23.90 -3.36
CA THR A 55 7.71 25.14 -2.61
C THR A 55 8.35 25.14 -1.22
N ILE A 56 9.06 24.07 -0.85
CA ILE A 56 9.71 23.96 0.46
C ILE A 56 11.08 24.60 0.36
N SER A 57 11.33 25.61 1.20
CA SER A 57 12.64 26.25 1.30
C SER A 57 13.65 25.28 1.93
N LEU A 58 14.79 25.09 1.25
CA LEU A 58 15.89 24.25 1.71
C LEU A 58 17.06 25.12 2.16
N GLY A 59 17.72 24.73 3.26
CA GLY A 59 19.02 25.27 3.64
C GLY A 59 20.14 24.84 2.68
N ILE A 60 21.28 25.52 2.76
CA ILE A 60 22.43 25.36 1.84
C ILE A 60 22.94 23.91 1.69
N ASN A 61 22.77 23.09 2.73
CA ASN A 61 23.22 21.69 2.76
C ASN A 61 22.06 20.70 3.00
N ASP A 62 20.83 21.19 2.90
CA ASP A 62 19.67 20.35 3.06
C ASP A 62 19.45 19.51 1.79
N ILE A 63 18.90 18.31 1.98
CA ILE A 63 18.45 17.43 0.91
C ILE A 63 16.98 17.09 1.13
N LEU A 64 16.30 16.82 0.02
CA LEU A 64 14.93 16.34 0.05
C LEU A 64 14.91 14.85 -0.27
N VAL A 65 14.44 14.05 0.68
CA VAL A 65 14.19 12.61 0.49
C VAL A 65 12.71 12.40 0.39
N CYS A 66 12.25 11.69 -0.64
CA CYS A 66 10.82 11.47 -0.84
C CYS A 66 10.53 10.08 -1.36
N ASP A 67 9.33 9.60 -1.09
CA ASP A 67 8.78 8.44 -1.77
C ASP A 67 7.27 8.40 -1.65
N SER A 68 6.68 7.38 -2.25
CA SER A 68 5.31 7.02 -2.01
C SER A 68 5.14 5.52 -1.94
N PHE A 69 4.28 5.06 -1.04
CA PHE A 69 4.02 3.64 -0.82
C PHE A 69 2.53 3.34 -0.90
N CYS A 70 2.18 2.30 -1.63
CA CYS A 70 0.84 1.73 -1.66
C CYS A 70 1.01 0.22 -1.58
N ALA A 71 0.28 -0.44 -0.68
CA ALA A 71 0.33 -1.90 -0.62
C ALA A 71 -0.29 -2.54 -1.86
N GLN A 72 0.21 -3.74 -2.17
CA GLN A 72 0.09 -4.47 -3.43
C GLN A 72 -1.35 -4.67 -3.94
N GLY A 73 -1.96 -3.61 -4.47
CA GLY A 73 -3.17 -3.67 -5.29
C GLY A 73 -4.52 -3.73 -4.55
N ILE A 74 -4.54 -3.72 -3.20
CA ILE A 74 -5.77 -3.52 -2.42
C ILE A 74 -5.46 -2.59 -1.25
N PRO A 75 -6.18 -1.46 -1.10
CA PRO A 75 -5.94 -0.51 -0.01
C PRO A 75 -6.52 -1.07 1.30
N TYR A 76 -5.70 -1.79 2.07
CA TYR A 76 -5.98 -1.99 3.49
C TYR A 76 -5.39 -0.85 4.29
N THR A 77 -6.22 -0.25 5.13
CA THR A 77 -5.85 0.73 6.14
C THR A 77 -4.58 0.39 6.91
N TYR A 78 -4.43 -0.87 7.30
CA TYR A 78 -3.29 -1.34 8.08
C TYR A 78 -1.99 -1.27 7.28
N ASP A 79 -2.06 -1.39 5.96
CA ASP A 79 -0.87 -1.35 5.11
C ASP A 79 -0.26 0.04 4.98
N ALA A 80 -1.04 1.10 5.20
CA ALA A 80 -0.48 2.45 5.27
C ALA A 80 0.54 2.58 6.44
N LEU A 81 0.31 1.91 7.58
CA LEU A 81 1.29 1.84 8.67
C LEU A 81 2.59 1.16 8.24
N HIS A 82 2.51 0.21 7.30
CA HIS A 82 3.68 -0.44 6.74
C HIS A 82 4.48 0.46 5.80
N SER A 83 3.96 1.60 5.36
CA SER A 83 4.83 2.64 4.79
C SER A 83 5.87 3.13 5.79
N PHE A 84 5.54 3.16 7.08
CA PHE A 84 6.36 3.73 8.14
C PHE A 84 7.28 2.69 8.78
N ASN A 85 6.73 1.54 9.20
CA ASN A 85 7.49 0.49 9.90
C ASN A 85 7.29 -0.88 9.26
N ALA A 86 8.38 -1.64 9.14
CA ALA A 86 8.34 -2.97 8.55
C ALA A 86 7.61 -3.97 9.47
N ARG A 87 6.74 -4.76 8.88
CA ARG A 87 6.03 -5.83 9.58
C ARG A 87 7.02 -6.91 10.00
N ARG A 88 6.92 -7.38 11.24
CA ARG A 88 7.88 -8.34 11.81
C ARG A 88 7.92 -9.69 11.08
N MET A 89 6.76 -10.15 10.59
CA MET A 89 6.60 -11.51 10.07
C MET A 89 7.24 -11.73 8.69
N ASP A 90 7.21 -10.72 7.82
CA ASP A 90 7.63 -10.83 6.41
C ASP A 90 8.52 -9.66 5.98
N ARG A 91 8.91 -8.78 6.91
CA ARG A 91 9.68 -7.55 6.66
C ARG A 91 9.01 -6.60 5.65
N PHE A 92 7.72 -6.79 5.37
CA PHE A 92 7.00 -5.93 4.44
C PHE A 92 6.84 -4.53 5.02
N GLY A 93 7.26 -3.51 4.27
CA GLY A 93 7.13 -2.12 4.69
C GLY A 93 8.43 -1.50 5.21
N GLY A 94 8.31 -0.44 6.00
CA GLY A 94 9.45 0.28 6.60
C GLY A 94 10.21 1.18 5.62
N TYR A 95 9.72 1.33 4.39
CA TYR A 95 10.39 2.07 3.32
C TYR A 95 10.74 3.50 3.69
N LEU A 96 9.85 4.19 4.41
CA LEU A 96 10.11 5.55 4.88
C LEU A 96 11.34 5.59 5.80
N ASN A 97 11.37 4.75 6.84
CA ASN A 97 12.49 4.72 7.78
C ASN A 97 13.81 4.37 7.07
N VAL A 98 13.78 3.38 6.16
CA VAL A 98 14.96 2.97 5.38
C VAL A 98 15.50 4.14 4.54
N LYS A 99 14.63 4.83 3.80
CA LYS A 99 15.05 5.92 2.91
C LYS A 99 15.55 7.14 3.68
N ILE A 100 14.90 7.49 4.80
CA ILE A 100 15.40 8.56 5.67
C ILE A 100 16.75 8.18 6.29
N ASN A 101 16.94 6.94 6.74
CA ASN A 101 18.22 6.49 7.30
C ASN A 101 19.36 6.61 6.28
N LYS A 102 19.10 6.25 5.01
CA LYS A 102 20.06 6.44 3.92
C LYS A 102 20.35 7.91 3.66
N GLY A 103 19.32 8.77 3.64
CA GLY A 103 19.53 10.21 3.48
C GLY A 103 20.32 10.85 4.63
N LEU A 104 20.14 10.38 5.87
CA LEU A 104 20.96 10.81 7.01
C LEU A 104 22.43 10.41 6.81
N GLU A 105 22.68 9.23 6.26
CA GLU A 105 24.04 8.80 5.88
C GLU A 105 24.64 9.68 4.80
N GLU A 106 23.88 10.05 3.78
CA GLU A 106 24.33 10.98 2.73
C GLU A 106 24.76 12.35 3.31
N ILE A 107 24.04 12.88 4.31
CA ILE A 107 24.46 14.10 5.00
C ILE A 107 25.79 13.91 5.75
N ARG A 108 25.98 12.76 6.41
CA ARG A 108 27.25 12.45 7.11
C ARG A 108 28.42 12.26 6.15
N ASN A 109 28.19 11.64 5.00
CA ASN A 109 29.21 11.45 3.97
C ASN A 109 29.67 12.79 3.35
N LYS A 110 28.88 13.86 3.50
CA LYS A 110 29.26 15.24 3.17
C LYS A 110 30.04 15.95 4.29
N GLY A 111 30.33 15.27 5.41
CA GLY A 111 31.09 15.82 6.53
C GLY A 111 30.24 16.54 7.59
N PHE A 112 28.91 16.42 7.56
CA PHE A 112 28.03 17.10 8.52
C PHE A 112 27.46 16.12 9.55
N HIS A 113 27.23 16.60 10.79
CA HIS A 113 26.31 15.90 11.70
C HIS A 113 24.92 15.89 11.08
N SER A 114 24.28 14.73 10.93
CA SER A 114 23.02 14.62 10.20
C SER A 114 21.80 14.90 11.07
N ASP A 115 20.72 15.42 10.50
CA ASP A 115 19.46 15.67 11.18
C ASP A 115 18.25 15.56 10.25
N ILE A 116 17.10 15.24 10.84
CA ILE A 116 15.78 15.34 10.21
C ILE A 116 15.17 16.67 10.65
N LYS A 117 15.03 17.60 9.70
CA LYS A 117 14.45 18.93 9.94
C LYS A 117 12.94 18.88 9.93
N ASN A 118 12.37 18.27 8.90
CA ASN A 118 10.93 18.14 8.72
C ASN A 118 10.57 16.82 8.05
N LEU A 119 9.36 16.33 8.34
CA LEU A 119 8.75 15.20 7.66
C LEU A 119 7.29 15.54 7.38
N TYR A 120 6.91 15.43 6.11
CA TYR A 120 5.55 15.67 5.64
C TYR A 120 4.98 14.34 5.16
N ILE A 121 3.77 14.03 5.61
CA ILE A 121 3.06 12.79 5.27
C ILE A 121 1.65 13.17 4.83
N GLN A 122 1.22 12.61 3.70
CA GLN A 122 -0.16 12.67 3.26
C GLN A 122 -0.62 11.29 2.83
N ILE A 123 -1.82 10.91 3.23
CA ILE A 123 -2.41 9.63 2.84
C ILE A 123 -3.56 9.93 1.90
N ASN A 124 -3.50 9.38 0.69
CA ASN A 124 -4.61 9.51 -0.25
C ASN A 124 -5.76 8.63 0.25
N PRO A 125 -6.93 9.18 0.61
CA PRO A 125 -7.99 8.41 1.26
C PRO A 125 -8.66 7.39 0.32
N VAL A 126 -8.55 7.56 -0.99
CA VAL A 126 -9.12 6.65 -1.99
C VAL A 126 -8.22 5.44 -2.22
N THR A 127 -6.91 5.70 -2.40
CA THR A 127 -5.94 4.67 -2.77
C THR A 127 -5.14 4.14 -1.59
N LEU A 128 -5.26 4.78 -0.42
CA LEU A 128 -4.41 4.62 0.75
C LEU A 128 -2.90 4.71 0.46
N LYS A 129 -2.54 5.31 -0.68
CA LYS A 129 -1.16 5.57 -1.03
C LYS A 129 -0.63 6.65 -0.09
N VAL A 130 0.41 6.30 0.66
CA VAL A 130 1.14 7.19 1.54
C VAL A 130 2.16 7.94 0.69
N TYR A 131 2.04 9.25 0.63
CA TYR A 131 3.02 10.16 0.04
C TYR A 131 3.77 10.83 1.16
N TRP A 132 5.08 10.92 1.04
CA TRP A 132 5.88 11.60 2.05
C TRP A 132 7.14 12.20 1.45
N PHE A 133 7.63 13.24 2.11
CA PHE A 133 8.97 13.74 1.90
C PHE A 133 9.53 14.29 3.21
N ALA A 134 10.84 14.20 3.36
CA ALA A 134 11.59 14.67 4.50
C ALA A 134 12.67 15.65 4.02
N VAL A 135 12.88 16.69 4.83
CA VAL A 135 14.02 17.59 4.70
C VAL A 135 15.06 17.11 5.69
N LEU A 136 16.22 16.71 5.17
CA LEU A 136 17.36 16.27 5.96
C LEU A 136 18.50 17.25 5.76
N GLY A 137 19.33 17.47 6.77
CA GLY A 137 20.41 18.46 6.66
C GLY A 137 21.36 18.45 7.85
N PRO A 138 22.29 19.40 7.91
CA PRO A 138 23.21 19.53 9.04
C PRO A 138 22.45 19.76 10.34
N SER A 139 22.83 19.03 11.39
CA SER A 139 22.30 19.22 12.72
C SER A 139 22.70 20.57 13.28
N THR A 140 21.78 21.18 14.01
CA THR A 140 21.95 22.47 14.67
C THR A 140 22.10 22.33 16.19
N ASP A 141 21.95 21.12 16.74
CA ASP A 141 22.03 20.85 18.18
C ASP A 141 23.34 20.13 18.58
N GLY A 142 24.27 20.00 17.63
CA GLY A 142 25.56 19.34 17.81
C GLY A 142 25.51 17.81 17.76
N LYS A 143 24.34 17.16 17.86
CA LYS A 143 24.22 15.69 17.71
C LYS A 143 24.24 15.30 16.25
N SER A 144 24.77 14.12 15.96
CA SER A 144 24.54 13.45 14.68
C SER A 144 23.42 12.42 14.86
N TYR A 145 22.29 12.63 14.17
CA TYR A 145 21.17 11.70 14.15
C TYR A 145 21.40 10.62 13.11
N VAL A 146 21.55 9.38 13.57
CA VAL A 146 21.99 8.25 12.74
C VAL A 146 20.87 7.29 12.39
N ARG A 147 19.74 7.35 13.13
CA ARG A 147 18.58 6.51 12.92
C ARG A 147 17.27 7.27 13.09
N VAL A 148 16.29 6.89 12.27
CA VAL A 148 14.88 7.10 12.47
C VAL A 148 14.19 5.77 12.70
N ASP A 149 13.30 5.73 13.67
CA ASP A 149 12.37 4.62 13.86
C ASP A 149 10.99 5.16 14.28
N SER A 150 9.96 4.33 14.14
CA SER A 150 8.60 4.75 14.42
C SER A 150 7.72 3.58 14.86
N ARG A 151 6.75 3.87 15.73
CA ARG A 151 5.69 2.94 16.14
C ARG A 151 4.33 3.59 15.97
N GLY A 152 3.35 2.78 15.62
CA GLY A 152 2.00 3.26 15.42
C GLY A 152 0.94 2.20 15.60
N SER A 153 -0.29 2.66 15.38
CA SER A 153 -1.51 1.88 15.52
C SER A 153 -2.56 2.41 14.55
N ALA A 154 -3.41 1.50 14.07
CA ALA A 154 -4.60 1.79 13.29
C ALA A 154 -5.80 1.42 14.16
N GLY A 155 -6.54 2.41 14.64
CA GLY A 155 -7.70 2.23 15.51
C GLY A 155 -7.41 1.94 16.99
N GLY A 156 -6.18 1.55 17.37
CA GLY A 156 -5.84 1.23 18.76
C GLY A 156 -5.45 2.44 19.63
N GLY A 157 -5.37 3.65 19.07
CA GLY A 157 -5.09 4.89 19.80
C GLY A 157 -3.70 4.96 20.46
N LEU A 158 -3.54 5.94 21.37
CA LEU A 158 -2.26 6.22 22.04
C LEU A 158 -1.72 5.04 22.83
N SER A 159 -2.58 4.35 23.58
CA SER A 159 -2.16 3.25 24.46
C SER A 159 -1.52 2.10 23.69
N ALA A 160 -2.00 1.81 22.47
CA ALA A 160 -1.40 0.82 21.58
C ALA A 160 -0.01 1.25 21.09
N VAL A 161 0.21 2.54 20.83
CA VAL A 161 1.51 3.08 20.44
C VAL A 161 2.48 3.07 21.62
N SER A 162 2.08 3.64 22.76
CA SER A 162 2.93 3.80 23.93
C SER A 162 3.48 2.49 24.48
N LYS A 163 2.71 1.40 24.43
CA LYS A 163 3.17 0.05 24.84
C LYS A 163 4.36 -0.45 24.03
N GLN A 164 4.53 0.01 22.80
CA GLN A 164 5.60 -0.43 21.90
C GLN A 164 6.90 0.37 22.07
N LEU A 165 6.82 1.60 22.58
CA LEU A 165 7.94 2.55 22.62
C LEU A 165 9.12 2.06 23.49
N PRO A 166 8.94 1.50 24.70
CA PRO A 166 10.07 1.06 25.52
C PRO A 166 10.93 -0.01 24.84
N ARG A 167 10.32 -0.91 24.05
CA ARG A 167 11.05 -1.91 23.28
C ARG A 167 11.79 -1.27 22.11
N MET A 168 11.17 -0.31 21.42
CA MET A 168 11.80 0.41 20.32
C MET A 168 13.03 1.19 20.79
N HIS A 169 12.94 1.93 21.90
CA HIS A 169 14.08 2.73 22.40
C HIS A 169 15.27 1.86 22.81
N ARG A 170 15.03 0.69 23.39
CA ARG A 170 16.09 -0.27 23.75
C ARG A 170 16.93 -0.77 22.58
N ILE A 171 16.43 -0.71 21.35
CA ILE A 171 17.21 -1.09 20.15
C ILE A 171 18.37 -0.12 19.92
N TYR A 172 18.21 1.13 20.34
CA TYR A 172 19.17 2.22 20.12
C TYR A 172 19.74 2.70 21.47
N ASP A 173 20.04 1.74 22.35
CA ASP A 173 20.56 2.06 23.67
C ASP A 173 21.86 2.87 23.59
N GLY A 174 22.02 3.82 24.51
CA GLY A 174 23.12 4.78 24.48
C GLY A 174 23.03 5.87 23.41
N MET A 175 21.91 6.00 22.69
CA MET A 175 21.58 7.17 21.87
C MET A 175 20.47 8.02 22.50
N SER A 176 20.49 9.33 22.22
CA SER A 176 19.44 10.25 22.62
C SER A 176 18.24 10.12 21.67
N ALA A 177 17.12 9.58 22.17
CA ALA A 177 15.87 9.50 21.43
C ALA A 177 15.10 10.83 21.50
N HIS A 178 14.62 11.31 20.35
CA HIS A 178 13.82 12.53 20.26
C HIS A 178 12.60 12.32 19.37
N LYS A 179 11.39 12.49 19.94
CA LYS A 179 10.14 12.44 19.15
C LYS A 179 10.04 13.73 18.35
N PHE A 180 10.11 13.65 17.02
CA PHE A 180 10.09 14.83 16.16
C PHE A 180 8.77 14.99 15.39
N LEU A 181 7.95 13.92 15.30
CA LEU A 181 6.63 13.99 14.69
C LEU A 181 5.67 13.01 15.36
N GLU A 182 4.44 13.46 15.60
CA GLU A 182 3.28 12.62 15.88
C GLU A 182 2.26 12.81 14.76
N PHE A 183 2.12 11.79 13.93
CA PHE A 183 1.03 11.73 12.95
C PHE A 183 -0.19 11.12 13.65
N ASN A 184 -1.33 11.80 13.63
CA ASN A 184 -2.55 11.35 14.29
C ASN A 184 -3.77 11.82 13.50
N GLU A 185 -4.13 11.07 12.47
CA GLU A 185 -5.15 11.46 11.50
C GLU A 185 -6.26 10.42 11.39
N ASN A 186 -7.49 10.89 11.21
CA ASN A 186 -8.61 10.03 10.84
C ASN A 186 -8.65 9.89 9.31
N VAL A 187 -8.08 8.80 8.81
CA VAL A 187 -8.05 8.50 7.38
C VAL A 187 -9.38 7.87 6.98
N ARG A 188 -10.07 8.49 6.02
CA ARG A 188 -11.27 7.88 5.41
C ARG A 188 -10.86 6.63 4.65
N VAL A 189 -11.68 5.58 4.76
CA VAL A 189 -11.39 4.29 4.12
C VAL A 189 -12.49 3.93 3.13
N TYR A 190 -12.05 3.43 1.98
CA TYR A 190 -12.94 3.03 0.89
C TYR A 190 -13.30 1.57 0.87
N TYR A 191 -12.59 0.77 1.64
CA TYR A 191 -12.72 -0.67 1.64
C TYR A 191 -12.87 -1.13 3.08
N ASP A 192 -13.73 -2.11 3.30
CA ASP A 192 -13.79 -2.82 4.57
C ASP A 192 -12.57 -3.73 4.76
N TRP A 193 -12.50 -4.39 5.91
CA TRP A 193 -11.43 -5.33 6.25
C TRP A 193 -11.34 -6.55 5.32
N ASN A 194 -12.38 -6.83 4.54
CA ASN A 194 -12.44 -7.91 3.57
C ASN A 194 -12.05 -7.45 2.16
N GLY A 195 -11.78 -6.15 1.96
CA GLY A 195 -11.47 -5.56 0.66
C GLY A 195 -12.72 -5.30 -0.19
N ASN A 196 -13.91 -5.26 0.42
CA ASN A 196 -15.13 -4.84 -0.27
C ASN A 196 -15.23 -3.32 -0.26
N GLN A 197 -15.57 -2.73 -1.40
CA GLN A 197 -15.76 -1.28 -1.50
C GLN A 197 -16.98 -0.83 -0.68
N LEU A 198 -16.80 0.20 0.14
CA LEU A 198 -17.84 0.85 0.93
C LEU A 198 -18.57 1.92 0.09
N CYS A 199 -19.88 2.05 0.26
CA CYS A 199 -20.63 3.20 -0.28
C CYS A 199 -20.37 4.47 0.56
N ASP A 200 -20.21 5.60 -0.13
CA ASP A 200 -20.23 6.95 0.43
C ASP A 200 -19.25 7.27 1.58
N PHE A 201 -18.02 6.76 1.53
CA PHE A 201 -16.95 7.11 2.50
C PHE A 201 -17.30 6.90 3.99
N LYS A 202 -18.27 6.06 4.33
CA LYS A 202 -18.74 5.93 5.72
C LYS A 202 -17.71 5.33 6.68
N GLY A 203 -16.61 4.78 6.17
CA GLY A 203 -15.52 4.24 6.98
C GLY A 203 -14.46 5.29 7.32
N SER A 204 -13.97 5.27 8.56
CA SER A 204 -12.75 5.96 8.96
C SER A 204 -11.89 5.10 9.87
N VAL A 205 -10.60 5.37 9.88
CA VAL A 205 -9.65 4.77 10.81
C VAL A 205 -8.72 5.85 11.35
N ASN A 206 -8.52 5.86 12.66
CA ASN A 206 -7.46 6.68 13.25
C ASN A 206 -6.12 5.99 13.00
N ILE A 207 -5.25 6.63 12.22
CA ILE A 207 -3.85 6.25 12.06
C ILE A 207 -3.03 7.14 12.98
N ARG A 208 -2.41 6.53 13.98
CA ARG A 208 -1.48 7.20 14.89
C ARG A 208 -0.09 6.61 14.74
N GLN A 209 0.92 7.45 14.52
CA GLN A 209 2.32 7.07 14.39
C GLN A 209 3.21 8.09 15.12
N HIS A 210 4.10 7.59 15.98
CA HIS A 210 5.15 8.38 16.63
C HIS A 210 6.47 8.12 15.92
N PHE A 211 7.11 9.18 15.44
CA PHE A 211 8.42 9.13 14.82
C PHE A 211 9.49 9.67 15.75
N TYR A 212 10.55 8.89 15.91
CA TYR A 212 11.70 9.23 16.74
C TYR A 212 12.97 9.24 15.89
N LYS A 213 13.81 10.24 16.14
CA LYS A 213 15.19 10.29 15.68
C LYS A 213 16.13 9.98 16.85
N TYR A 214 17.20 9.26 16.56
CA TYR A 214 18.19 8.81 17.54
C TYR A 214 19.55 9.39 17.19
N GLY A 215 20.09 10.20 18.10
CA GLY A 215 21.31 10.95 17.88
C GLY A 215 22.33 10.79 18.99
N THR A 216 23.58 11.05 18.65
CA THR A 216 24.73 10.90 19.54
C THR A 216 25.73 12.03 19.29
N PHE A 217 26.50 12.38 20.32
CA PHE A 217 27.70 13.22 20.20
C PHE A 217 28.97 12.37 20.00
N ASP A 218 28.88 11.07 20.31
CA ASP A 218 29.99 10.12 20.26
C ASP A 218 30.15 9.56 18.84
N ALA A 219 31.28 9.92 18.21
CA ALA A 219 31.63 9.50 16.84
C ALA A 219 31.78 7.97 16.70
N SER A 220 32.25 7.27 17.73
CA SER A 220 32.42 5.81 17.68
C SER A 220 31.09 5.07 17.51
N LYS A 221 30.01 5.63 18.08
CA LYS A 221 28.64 5.12 17.91
C LYS A 221 28.05 5.41 16.55
N ILE A 222 28.59 6.38 15.81
CA ILE A 222 28.19 6.64 14.43
C ILE A 222 28.78 5.55 13.53
N GLU A 223 30.06 5.21 13.72
CA GLU A 223 30.76 4.18 12.94
C GLU A 223 30.16 2.78 13.14
N SER A 224 29.82 2.39 14.37
CA SER A 224 29.21 1.09 14.65
C SER A 224 27.87 0.87 13.94
N VAL A 225 27.10 1.95 13.74
CA VAL A 225 25.83 1.94 13.01
C VAL A 225 26.04 1.76 11.50
N LEU A 226 27.12 2.30 10.95
CA LEU A 226 27.48 2.10 9.54
C LEU A 226 27.86 0.63 9.28
N ILE A 227 28.61 0.03 10.22
CA ILE A 227 29.05 -1.37 10.13
C ILE A 227 27.85 -2.34 10.19
N ASP A 228 26.90 -2.14 11.11
CA ASP A 228 25.66 -2.94 11.20
C ASP A 228 24.79 -2.83 9.92
N SER A 229 24.81 -1.66 9.27
CA SER A 229 24.13 -1.47 7.97
C SER A 229 24.85 -2.22 6.84
N SER A 230 26.18 -2.34 6.88
CA SER A 230 26.97 -3.07 5.88
C SER A 230 26.89 -4.59 6.01
N HIS A 231 26.63 -5.12 7.21
CA HIS A 231 26.47 -6.56 7.45
C HIS A 231 25.04 -7.09 7.17
N THR A 232 24.14 -6.25 6.66
CA THR A 232 22.85 -6.69 6.09
C THR A 232 22.89 -6.86 4.56
N GLU A 233 24.07 -6.74 3.94
CA GLU A 233 24.30 -6.84 2.48
C GLU A 233 24.49 -8.27 1.93
N GLU A 234 24.32 -9.34 2.73
CA GLU A 234 24.11 -10.70 2.20
C GLU A 234 22.61 -11.00 1.99
N ASN A 235 21.95 -10.16 1.19
CA ASN A 235 20.79 -10.55 0.39
C ASN A 235 20.68 -9.58 -0.79
N LYS A 236 21.51 -9.85 -1.81
CA LYS A 236 21.41 -9.28 -3.15
C LYS A 236 20.00 -9.55 -3.72
N VAL A 237 19.08 -8.62 -3.55
CA VAL A 237 18.08 -8.36 -4.59
C VAL A 237 18.80 -7.51 -5.63
N SER A 238 19.05 -8.14 -6.76
CA SER A 238 19.71 -7.58 -7.93
C SER A 238 19.19 -6.17 -8.24
N ALA A 239 20.10 -5.19 -8.19
CA ALA A 239 19.90 -3.91 -8.83
C ALA A 239 19.82 -4.14 -10.34
N THR A 240 18.60 -4.25 -10.87
CA THR A 240 18.37 -3.90 -12.27
C THR A 240 18.13 -2.39 -12.31
N GLU A 241 19.00 -1.71 -13.04
CA GLU A 241 19.00 -0.27 -13.31
C GLU A 241 17.60 0.25 -13.62
N TYR A 242 17.11 1.18 -12.80
CA TYR A 242 15.94 1.98 -13.13
C TYR A 242 16.40 3.15 -14.01
N THR A 243 16.50 2.90 -15.32
CA THR A 243 16.50 3.98 -16.31
C THR A 243 15.15 4.68 -16.26
N ILE A 244 15.16 5.99 -15.98
CA ILE A 244 13.97 6.84 -16.03
C ILE A 244 13.51 6.94 -17.49
N SER A 245 12.46 6.21 -17.85
CA SER A 245 11.68 6.45 -19.07
C SER A 245 10.29 6.94 -18.70
N GLN A 246 9.94 8.16 -19.11
CA GLN A 246 8.63 8.76 -18.93
C GLN A 246 7.51 7.89 -19.58
N PRO A 247 6.29 7.85 -19.02
CA PRO A 247 5.24 6.99 -19.56
C PRO A 247 4.64 7.62 -20.82
N LYS A 248 4.96 7.03 -21.98
CA LYS A 248 4.19 7.21 -23.23
C LYS A 248 3.04 6.19 -23.23
N LEU A 249 1.81 6.69 -23.33
CA LEU A 249 0.55 5.94 -23.39
C LEU A 249 0.64 4.74 -24.35
N GLN A 250 0.36 3.52 -23.87
CA GLN A 250 0.14 2.35 -24.72
C GLN A 250 -1.12 1.58 -24.31
N VAL A 251 -1.91 1.26 -25.33
CA VAL A 251 -3.23 0.63 -25.31
C VAL A 251 -3.11 -0.86 -24.94
N LYS A 252 -3.96 -1.33 -24.01
CA LYS A 252 -3.98 -2.72 -23.54
C LYS A 252 -4.62 -3.66 -24.56
N THR A 253 -3.91 -4.72 -24.95
CA THR A 253 -4.50 -5.95 -25.51
C THR A 253 -4.67 -7.00 -24.40
N VAL A 254 -5.84 -7.65 -24.35
CA VAL A 254 -6.22 -8.61 -23.31
C VAL A 254 -5.64 -9.99 -23.59
N THR A 255 -4.69 -10.45 -22.78
CA THR A 255 -4.20 -11.86 -22.78
C THR A 255 -4.80 -12.67 -21.63
N LYS A 256 -5.29 -13.87 -21.94
CA LYS A 256 -5.88 -14.84 -21.01
C LYS A 256 -4.86 -15.27 -19.93
N PRO A 257 -5.26 -15.35 -18.63
CA PRO A 257 -4.32 -15.69 -17.55
C PRO A 257 -3.82 -17.14 -17.68
N ARG A 258 -2.51 -17.34 -17.53
CA ARG A 258 -1.86 -18.66 -17.46
C ARG A 258 -1.70 -19.07 -15.98
N TYR A 259 -1.89 -20.36 -15.69
CA TYR A 259 -1.80 -20.91 -14.34
C TYR A 259 -0.82 -22.09 -14.27
N LYS A 260 -0.15 -22.23 -13.12
CA LYS A 260 0.62 -23.42 -12.72
C LYS A 260 -0.19 -24.23 -11.71
N TYR A 261 -0.26 -25.55 -11.85
CA TYR A 261 -0.98 -26.41 -10.91
C TYR A 261 -0.07 -26.90 -9.78
N TYR A 262 -0.56 -26.86 -8.54
CA TYR A 262 0.16 -27.26 -7.34
C TYR A 262 -0.65 -28.24 -6.51
N LYS A 263 -0.06 -29.37 -6.10
CA LYS A 263 -0.71 -30.36 -5.23
C LYS A 263 -0.28 -30.11 -3.77
N VAL A 264 -1.23 -29.81 -2.89
CA VAL A 264 -1.03 -29.55 -1.46
C VAL A 264 -0.40 -30.78 -0.78
N LYS A 265 0.68 -30.58 -0.03
CA LYS A 265 1.38 -31.62 0.74
C LYS A 265 0.97 -31.60 2.22
N SER A 266 1.29 -32.68 2.94
CA SER A 266 1.06 -32.75 4.39
C SER A 266 1.80 -31.63 5.12
N GLY A 267 1.11 -30.98 6.06
CA GLY A 267 1.65 -29.86 6.85
C GLY A 267 1.65 -28.50 6.16
N GLU A 268 1.20 -28.40 4.90
CA GLU A 268 1.12 -27.10 4.21
C GLU A 268 -0.16 -26.35 4.54
N SER A 269 -0.04 -25.02 4.65
CA SER A 269 -1.17 -24.10 4.82
C SER A 269 -1.35 -23.25 3.57
N LEU A 270 -2.57 -22.73 3.37
CA LEU A 270 -2.87 -21.88 2.23
C LEU A 270 -2.01 -20.60 2.23
N SER A 271 -1.70 -20.06 3.41
CA SER A 271 -0.77 -18.94 3.60
C SER A 271 0.68 -19.31 3.26
N GLY A 272 1.15 -20.49 3.66
CA GLY A 272 2.49 -20.96 3.31
C GLY A 272 2.65 -21.18 1.80
N ILE A 273 1.65 -21.75 1.13
CA ILE A 273 1.66 -21.94 -0.32
C ILE A 273 1.60 -20.59 -1.05
N ALA A 274 0.74 -19.68 -0.63
CA ALA A 274 0.66 -18.33 -1.22
C ALA A 274 2.01 -17.58 -1.09
N ALA A 275 2.65 -17.65 0.08
CA ALA A 275 3.96 -17.07 0.32
C ALA A 275 5.05 -17.69 -0.58
N LYS A 276 5.06 -19.03 -0.72
CA LYS A 276 6.00 -19.76 -1.59
C LYS A 276 5.93 -19.33 -3.05
N TYR A 277 4.77 -18.88 -3.51
CA TYR A 277 4.54 -18.43 -4.88
C TYR A 277 4.44 -16.91 -5.02
N HIS A 278 4.77 -16.15 -3.98
CA HIS A 278 4.73 -14.67 -3.97
C HIS A 278 3.39 -14.07 -4.40
N ILE A 279 2.29 -14.76 -4.09
CA ILE A 279 0.91 -14.31 -4.35
C ILE A 279 0.16 -14.15 -3.03
N SER A 280 -0.90 -13.35 -3.01
CA SER A 280 -1.72 -13.24 -1.80
C SER A 280 -2.60 -14.47 -1.59
N VAL A 281 -2.93 -14.76 -0.32
CA VAL A 281 -3.91 -15.82 0.01
C VAL A 281 -5.24 -15.54 -0.66
N SER A 282 -5.68 -14.28 -0.70
CA SER A 282 -6.92 -13.89 -1.37
C SER A 282 -6.88 -14.17 -2.88
N GLN A 283 -5.78 -13.86 -3.55
CA GLN A 283 -5.59 -14.16 -4.97
C GLN A 283 -5.57 -15.67 -5.24
N LEU A 284 -4.89 -16.44 -4.38
CA LEU A 284 -4.87 -17.89 -4.47
C LEU A 284 -6.27 -18.48 -4.22
N LYS A 285 -7.03 -17.95 -3.24
CA LYS A 285 -8.42 -18.32 -2.97
C LYS A 285 -9.33 -18.01 -4.15
N LYS A 286 -9.26 -16.79 -4.67
CA LYS A 286 -10.07 -16.34 -5.82
C LYS A 286 -9.81 -17.18 -7.06
N THR A 287 -8.54 -17.48 -7.34
CA THR A 287 -8.15 -18.31 -8.49
C THR A 287 -8.67 -19.74 -8.37
N ASN A 288 -8.86 -20.22 -7.13
CA ASN A 288 -9.32 -21.57 -6.82
C ASN A 288 -10.75 -21.65 -6.29
N ASN A 289 -11.51 -20.55 -6.34
CA ASN A 289 -12.87 -20.44 -5.80
C ASN A 289 -13.00 -20.91 -4.32
N LEU A 290 -11.95 -20.72 -3.50
CA LEU A 290 -11.94 -21.11 -2.10
C LEU A 290 -12.63 -20.06 -1.24
N ARG A 291 -13.59 -20.48 -0.40
CA ARG A 291 -14.30 -19.61 0.54
C ARG A 291 -13.54 -19.43 1.85
N SER A 292 -12.85 -20.46 2.33
CA SER A 292 -12.06 -20.45 3.57
C SER A 292 -10.56 -20.61 3.31
N ASN A 293 -9.76 -20.55 4.38
CA ASN A 293 -8.32 -20.82 4.32
C ASN A 293 -8.00 -22.32 4.50
N THR A 294 -9.04 -23.16 4.65
CA THR A 294 -8.91 -24.61 4.82
C THR A 294 -8.61 -25.24 3.47
N ILE A 295 -7.52 -26.01 3.43
CA ILE A 295 -7.12 -26.81 2.27
C ILE A 295 -6.84 -28.24 2.72
N GLN A 296 -7.09 -29.20 1.84
CA GLN A 296 -6.89 -30.63 2.13
C GLN A 296 -5.59 -31.14 1.50
N ILE A 297 -4.96 -32.10 2.17
CA ILE A 297 -3.80 -32.80 1.62
C ILE A 297 -4.21 -33.45 0.29
N GLY A 298 -3.40 -33.23 -0.75
CA GLY A 298 -3.68 -33.72 -2.10
C GLY A 298 -4.57 -32.82 -2.95
N GLN A 299 -5.13 -31.73 -2.40
CA GLN A 299 -5.90 -30.75 -3.16
C GLN A 299 -5.03 -30.07 -4.23
N ILE A 300 -5.56 -29.90 -5.43
CA ILE A 300 -4.86 -29.21 -6.53
C ILE A 300 -5.28 -27.73 -6.55
N LEU A 301 -4.31 -26.84 -6.48
CA LEU A 301 -4.47 -25.38 -6.56
C LEU A 301 -3.87 -24.84 -7.87
N LYS A 302 -4.62 -23.99 -8.55
CA LYS A 302 -4.20 -23.10 -9.63
C LYS A 302 -3.45 -21.91 -9.06
N ILE A 303 -2.16 -21.83 -9.33
CA ILE A 303 -1.28 -20.73 -9.00
C ILE A 303 -1.25 -19.79 -10.21
N PRO A 304 -1.75 -18.55 -10.12
CA PRO A 304 -1.60 -17.57 -11.20
C PRO A 304 -0.14 -17.21 -11.40
N ASN A 305 0.30 -17.15 -12.66
CA ASN A 305 1.62 -16.63 -13.05
C ASN A 305 1.67 -15.10 -12.94
#